data_AF-A0A0D0A5X3-F1
#
_entry.id   AF-A0A0D0A5X3-F1
#
_cell.length_a   1.000
_cell.length_b   1.000
_cell.length_c   1.000
_cell.angle_alpha   90.00
_cell.angle_beta   90.00
_cell.angle_gamma   90.00
#
_symmetry.space_group_name_H-M   'P 1'
#
loop_
_entity.id
_entity.type
_entity.pdbx_description
1 polymer ?
#
loop_
_entity_poly.entity_id
_entity_poly.type
_entity_poly.pdbx_seq_one_letter_code
_entity_poly.pdbx_strand_id
1 'polypeptide(L)'
;MLRKSDIAGFKAKDMAYRIVVTMFADNTTVYLSEKDNFETLSDILSCWCKASGARFNTSKTEIIPIGTREYRNSVVSSRRIHPSQEPLPTNINIADEGKATRILGAWIGNGIEEHAIWSPILEKIEKALQRWEKWHPTIEGRKIVIERTIGSMTQYLTTAQGMPKEAEDILSARSRKFVWDNEGKSTISMDMLCAPIAKGGKIWHTLGGNYH
;
A
#
# COMPACT_ATOMS: atom_id res chain seq x y z
N MET A 1 27.18 -1.04 9.54
CA MET A 1 27.67 -2.12 8.67
C MET A 1 27.06 -2.01 7.27
N LEU A 2 25.74 -2.19 7.07
CA LEU A 2 25.11 -2.07 5.73
C LEU A 2 25.31 -0.72 5.01
N ARG A 3 25.09 0.42 5.68
CA ARG A 3 25.28 1.74 5.04
C ARG A 3 26.74 2.07 4.71
N LYS A 4 27.68 1.35 5.34
CA LYS A 4 29.14 1.52 5.16
C LYS A 4 29.75 0.40 4.32
N SER A 5 28.95 -0.52 3.79
CA SER A 5 29.45 -1.61 2.95
C SER A 5 29.49 -1.19 1.48
N ASP A 6 30.12 -2.05 0.68
CA ASP A 6 30.26 -1.89 -0.76
C ASP A 6 28.97 -2.21 -1.54
N ILE A 7 27.89 -2.60 -0.84
CA ILE A 7 26.58 -2.81 -1.44
C ILE A 7 26.11 -1.50 -2.06
N ALA A 8 25.97 -1.46 -3.39
CA ALA A 8 25.53 -0.32 -4.17
C ALA A 8 24.11 0.11 -3.78
N GLY A 9 23.19 -0.83 -3.63
CA GLY A 9 21.80 -0.59 -3.29
C GLY A 9 21.00 0.03 -4.42
N PHE A 10 19.97 0.80 -4.09
CA PHE A 10 19.07 1.44 -5.05
C PHE A 10 19.28 2.96 -5.11
N LYS A 11 19.37 3.53 -6.32
CA LYS A 11 19.40 4.98 -6.52
C LYS A 11 18.61 5.36 -7.77
N ALA A 12 17.47 6.02 -7.59
CA ALA A 12 16.73 6.62 -8.69
C ALA A 12 17.38 7.93 -9.16
N LYS A 13 17.05 8.38 -10.37
CA LYS A 13 17.67 9.57 -11.01
C LYS A 13 17.57 10.83 -10.15
N ASP A 14 16.43 11.02 -9.47
CA ASP A 14 16.14 12.23 -8.68
C ASP A 14 16.45 12.06 -7.19
N MET A 15 17.04 10.93 -6.78
CA MET A 15 17.40 10.70 -5.39
C MET A 15 18.78 11.30 -5.07
N ALA A 16 18.81 12.19 -4.07
CA ALA A 16 20.06 12.77 -3.56
C ALA A 16 21.03 11.69 -3.02
N TYR A 17 20.49 10.63 -2.43
CA TYR A 17 21.27 9.56 -1.82
C TYR A 17 20.80 8.18 -2.29
N ARG A 18 21.74 7.23 -2.34
CA ARG A 18 21.41 5.82 -2.53
C ARG A 18 20.74 5.26 -1.28
N ILE A 19 19.82 4.33 -1.45
CA ILE A 19 19.12 3.61 -0.39
C ILE A 19 19.64 2.17 -0.40
N VAL A 20 20.22 1.75 0.72
CA VAL A 20 20.67 0.36 0.92
C VAL A 20 19.73 -0.39 1.84
N VAL A 21 19.19 0.30 2.85
CA VAL A 21 18.29 -0.31 3.84
C VAL A 21 17.29 0.72 4.37
N THR A 22 16.03 0.30 4.50
CA THR A 22 14.97 0.98 5.24
C THR A 22 14.49 0.08 6.37
N MET A 23 14.21 0.66 7.53
CA MET A 23 13.74 -0.06 8.71
C MET A 23 12.57 0.68 9.32
N PHE A 24 11.54 -0.06 9.70
CA PHE A 24 10.39 0.45 10.44
C PHE A 24 9.97 -0.58 11.48
N ALA A 25 10.17 -0.25 12.76
CA ALA A 25 10.09 -1.19 13.87
C ALA A 25 10.92 -2.45 13.60
N ASP A 26 10.30 -3.62 13.52
CA ASP A 26 10.89 -4.92 13.24
C ASP A 26 11.03 -5.22 11.73
N ASN A 27 10.34 -4.47 10.87
CA ASN A 27 10.40 -4.67 9.43
C ASN A 27 11.66 -4.03 8.85
N THR A 28 12.45 -4.82 8.14
CA THR A 28 13.68 -4.38 7.47
C THR A 28 13.58 -4.72 5.99
N THR A 29 13.80 -3.72 5.14
CA THR A 29 13.89 -3.89 3.68
C THR A 29 15.28 -3.51 3.24
N VAL A 30 15.96 -4.43 2.54
CA VAL A 30 17.28 -4.20 1.96
C VAL A 30 17.14 -4.10 0.46
N TYR A 31 17.85 -3.15 -0.14
CA TYR A 31 17.88 -2.91 -1.56
C TYR A 31 19.22 -3.39 -2.11
N LEU A 32 19.18 -4.19 -3.16
CA LEU A 32 20.33 -4.69 -3.89
C LEU A 32 20.22 -4.26 -5.35
N SER A 33 21.33 -3.83 -5.93
CA SER A 33 21.49 -3.70 -7.37
C SER A 33 21.81 -5.05 -8.00
N GLU A 34 21.70 -5.14 -9.33
CA GLU A 34 22.15 -6.33 -10.10
C GLU A 34 23.64 -6.66 -9.91
N LYS A 35 24.43 -5.69 -9.43
CA LYS A 35 25.88 -5.83 -9.20
C LYS A 35 26.21 -6.26 -7.78
N ASP A 36 25.25 -6.20 -6.86
CA ASP A 36 25.45 -6.56 -5.47
C ASP A 36 25.37 -8.07 -5.30
N ASN A 37 26.21 -8.61 -4.41
CA ASN A 37 26.19 -10.03 -4.08
C ASN A 37 25.35 -10.29 -2.82
N PHE A 38 24.41 -11.23 -2.93
CA PHE A 38 23.56 -11.66 -1.82
C PHE A 38 24.35 -12.31 -0.66
N GLU A 39 25.48 -12.96 -0.95
CA GLU A 39 26.36 -13.55 0.06
C GLU A 39 26.99 -12.48 0.95
N THR A 40 27.49 -11.39 0.36
CA THR A 40 27.99 -10.23 1.10
C THR A 40 26.91 -9.64 2.01
N LEU A 41 25.67 -9.57 1.54
CA LEU A 41 24.55 -9.16 2.39
C LEU A 41 24.36 -10.15 3.55
N SER A 42 24.34 -11.44 3.24
CA SER A 42 24.13 -12.52 4.22
C SER A 42 25.18 -12.51 5.33
N ASP A 43 26.44 -12.26 4.98
CA ASP A 43 27.55 -12.13 5.94
C ASP A 43 27.38 -10.92 6.86
N ILE A 44 27.04 -9.76 6.28
CA ILE A 44 26.79 -8.54 7.04
C ILE A 44 25.63 -8.73 8.01
N LEU A 45 24.51 -9.31 7.53
CA LEU A 45 23.33 -9.57 8.35
C LEU A 45 23.64 -10.60 9.44
N SER A 46 24.39 -11.66 9.12
CA SER A 46 24.78 -12.69 10.08
C SER A 46 25.67 -12.13 11.19
N CYS A 47 26.63 -11.28 10.84
CA CYS A 47 27.49 -10.60 11.81
C CYS A 47 26.65 -9.69 12.73
N TRP A 48 25.73 -8.91 12.15
CA TRP A 48 24.84 -8.05 12.91
C TRP A 48 23.89 -8.83 13.84
N CYS A 49 23.31 -9.94 13.37
CA CYS A 49 22.47 -10.83 14.19
C CYS A 49 23.26 -11.41 15.37
N LYS A 50 24.51 -11.85 15.14
CA LYS A 50 25.39 -12.34 16.22
C LYS A 50 25.68 -11.26 17.26
N ALA A 51 25.90 -10.02 16.83
CA ALA A 51 26.20 -8.90 17.73
C ALA A 51 24.98 -8.38 18.50
N SER A 52 23.80 -8.39 17.86
CA SER A 52 22.56 -7.84 18.43
C SER A 52 21.71 -8.87 19.18
N GLY A 53 21.95 -10.17 18.96
CA GLY A 53 21.06 -11.24 19.41
C GLY A 53 19.76 -11.37 18.61
N ALA A 54 19.57 -10.56 17.56
CA ALA A 54 18.40 -10.62 16.70
C ALA A 54 18.47 -11.81 15.72
N ARG A 55 17.31 -12.20 15.19
CA ARG A 55 17.19 -13.26 14.17
C ARG A 55 16.20 -12.87 13.09
N PHE A 56 16.64 -12.85 11.83
CA PHE A 56 15.74 -12.66 10.70
C PHE A 56 14.82 -13.86 10.53
N ASN A 57 13.56 -13.57 10.26
CA ASN A 57 12.57 -14.58 9.94
C ASN A 57 12.60 -14.84 8.43
N THR A 58 13.38 -15.82 8.02
CA THR A 58 13.54 -16.20 6.60
C THR A 58 12.24 -16.66 5.96
N SER A 59 11.32 -17.30 6.70
CA SER A 59 10.03 -17.73 6.15
C SER A 59 9.06 -16.58 5.90
N LYS A 60 9.29 -15.41 6.49
CA LYS A 60 8.58 -14.16 6.19
C LYS A 60 9.33 -13.25 5.22
N THR A 61 10.56 -13.63 4.83
CA THR A 61 11.37 -12.83 3.92
C THR A 61 10.93 -13.12 2.49
N GLU A 62 10.66 -12.07 1.72
CA GLU A 62 10.28 -12.15 0.32
C GLU A 62 11.26 -11.32 -0.50
N ILE A 63 11.71 -11.86 -1.64
CA ILE A 63 12.54 -11.17 -2.62
C ILE A 63 11.64 -10.68 -3.75
N ILE A 64 11.66 -9.38 -4.02
CA ILE A 64 10.87 -8.78 -5.11
C ILE A 64 11.86 -8.29 -6.18
N PRO A 65 11.99 -8.98 -7.32
CA PRO A 65 12.85 -8.51 -8.39
C PRO A 65 12.23 -7.27 -9.04
N ILE A 66 13.04 -6.23 -9.23
CA ILE A 66 12.64 -4.95 -9.85
C ILE A 66 13.52 -4.75 -11.08
N GLY A 67 12.92 -4.34 -12.20
CA GLY A 67 13.62 -4.19 -13.48
C GLY A 67 12.71 -4.49 -14.66
N THR A 68 13.28 -4.84 -15.82
CA THR A 68 12.50 -5.27 -16.99
C THR A 68 11.84 -6.62 -16.75
N ARG A 69 10.80 -6.95 -17.52
CA ARG A 69 10.10 -8.24 -17.38
C ARG A 69 11.03 -9.43 -17.64
N GLU A 70 11.94 -9.28 -18.60
CA GLU A 70 12.95 -10.27 -18.95
C GLU A 70 13.89 -10.52 -17.78
N TYR A 71 14.37 -9.45 -17.13
CA TYR A 71 15.22 -9.55 -15.94
C TYR A 71 14.48 -10.27 -14.80
N ARG A 72 13.24 -9.85 -14.48
CA ARG A 72 12.43 -10.49 -13.44
C ARG A 72 12.23 -11.99 -13.69
N ASN A 73 11.86 -12.37 -14.91
CA ASN A 73 11.70 -13.77 -15.31
C ASN A 73 13.02 -14.56 -15.19
N SER A 74 14.15 -13.92 -15.49
CA SER A 74 15.46 -14.55 -15.32
C SER A 74 15.80 -14.79 -13.84
N VAL A 75 15.50 -13.84 -12.95
CA VAL A 75 15.71 -13.98 -11.50
C VAL A 75 14.80 -15.05 -10.92
N VAL A 76 13.52 -15.10 -11.31
CA VAL A 76 12.58 -16.12 -10.83
C VAL A 76 13.01 -17.52 -11.27
N SER A 77 13.38 -17.68 -12.55
CA SER A 77 13.73 -19.00 -13.11
C SER A 77 15.12 -19.50 -12.68
N SER A 78 16.13 -18.64 -12.68
CA SER A 78 17.50 -19.00 -12.30
C SER A 78 17.76 -18.92 -10.79
N ARG A 79 16.90 -18.20 -10.06
CA ARG A 79 17.12 -17.76 -8.67
C ARG A 79 18.41 -16.94 -8.51
N ARG A 80 18.95 -16.31 -9.54
CA ARG A 80 20.19 -15.53 -9.46
C ARG A 80 19.91 -14.04 -9.71
N ILE A 81 20.54 -13.17 -8.94
CA ILE A 81 20.49 -11.71 -9.18
C ILE A 81 21.26 -11.37 -10.46
N HIS A 82 22.38 -12.05 -10.71
CA HIS A 82 23.17 -11.93 -11.92
C HIS A 82 23.61 -13.33 -12.38
N PRO A 83 23.73 -13.62 -13.70
CA PRO A 83 24.06 -14.97 -14.19
C PRO A 83 25.35 -15.58 -13.61
N SER A 84 26.30 -14.75 -13.19
CA SER A 84 27.59 -15.16 -12.60
C SER A 84 27.57 -15.35 -11.08
N GLN A 85 26.46 -15.06 -10.39
CA GLN A 85 26.35 -15.17 -8.93
C GLN A 85 25.64 -16.45 -8.52
N GLU A 86 25.90 -16.95 -7.32
CA GLU A 86 25.23 -18.12 -6.76
C GLU A 86 23.70 -17.94 -6.63
N PRO A 87 22.91 -19.04 -6.71
CA PRO A 87 21.48 -18.97 -6.52
C PRO A 87 21.09 -18.48 -5.12
N LEU A 88 20.02 -17.70 -5.06
CA LEU A 88 19.38 -17.23 -3.84
C LEU A 88 18.88 -18.43 -3.01
N PRO A 89 18.99 -18.37 -1.68
CA PRO A 89 18.61 -19.46 -0.78
C PRO A 89 17.20 -19.96 -1.03
N THR A 90 17.00 -21.28 -1.13
CA THR A 90 15.71 -21.91 -1.48
C THR A 90 14.61 -21.70 -0.44
N ASN A 91 14.99 -21.36 0.79
CA ASN A 91 14.07 -21.06 1.89
C ASN A 91 13.51 -19.63 1.86
N ILE A 92 13.92 -18.80 0.90
CA ILE A 92 13.39 -17.45 0.69
C ILE A 92 12.54 -17.45 -0.58
N ASN A 93 11.31 -16.95 -0.44
CA ASN A 93 10.39 -16.82 -1.56
C ASN A 93 10.81 -15.67 -2.48
N ILE A 94 10.62 -15.87 -3.78
CA ILE A 94 10.77 -14.82 -4.80
C ILE A 94 9.37 -14.50 -5.31
N ALA A 95 9.00 -13.22 -5.35
CA ALA A 95 7.69 -12.79 -5.83
C ALA A 95 7.61 -12.89 -7.36
N ASP A 96 6.63 -13.66 -7.84
CA ASP A 96 6.30 -13.79 -9.26
C ASP A 96 5.57 -12.55 -9.81
N GLU A 97 5.46 -12.47 -11.13
CA GLU A 97 4.60 -11.48 -11.79
C GLU A 97 3.12 -11.67 -11.36
N GLY A 98 2.43 -10.57 -11.10
CA GLY A 98 1.05 -10.54 -10.59
C GLY A 98 0.91 -10.80 -9.10
N LYS A 99 1.97 -11.24 -8.41
CA LYS A 99 1.93 -11.49 -6.95
C LYS A 99 2.20 -10.21 -6.18
N ALA A 100 1.26 -9.86 -5.30
CA ALA A 100 1.40 -8.74 -4.38
C ALA A 100 1.98 -9.17 -3.04
N THR A 101 3.06 -8.50 -2.60
CA THR A 101 3.70 -8.71 -1.30
C THR A 101 3.45 -7.51 -0.41
N ARG A 102 2.95 -7.75 0.81
CA ARG A 102 2.64 -6.68 1.75
C ARG A 102 3.90 -6.17 2.44
N ILE A 103 4.24 -4.90 2.21
CA ILE A 103 5.40 -4.22 2.83
C ILE A 103 4.89 -2.95 3.51
N LEU A 104 5.07 -2.87 4.83
CA LEU A 104 4.65 -1.74 5.68
C LEU A 104 3.16 -1.36 5.62
N GLY A 105 2.31 -2.22 5.07
CA GLY A 105 0.88 -1.94 4.88
C GLY A 105 0.49 -1.63 3.43
N ALA A 106 1.48 -1.34 2.57
CA ALA A 106 1.32 -1.22 1.12
C ALA A 106 1.55 -2.58 0.43
N TRP A 107 1.11 -2.70 -0.81
CA TRP A 107 1.18 -3.93 -1.61
C TRP A 107 2.15 -3.76 -2.79
N ILE A 108 3.35 -4.27 -2.66
CA ILE A 108 4.42 -4.12 -3.65
C ILE A 108 4.54 -5.39 -4.49
N GLY A 109 4.72 -5.23 -5.79
CA GLY A 109 4.92 -6.33 -6.74
C GLY A 109 4.78 -5.85 -8.17
N ASN A 110 5.04 -6.74 -9.12
CA ASN A 110 5.07 -6.40 -10.54
C ASN A 110 3.77 -6.86 -11.20
N GLY A 111 3.17 -6.02 -12.05
CA GLY A 111 1.95 -6.38 -12.78
C GLY A 111 0.77 -6.72 -11.88
N ILE A 112 0.71 -6.15 -10.67
CA ILE A 112 -0.40 -6.39 -9.75
C ILE A 112 -1.66 -5.72 -10.29
N GLU A 113 -2.78 -6.42 -10.24
CA GLU A 113 -4.09 -5.83 -10.47
C GLU A 113 -4.47 -4.93 -9.28
N GLU A 114 -4.53 -3.61 -9.51
CA GLU A 114 -4.90 -2.64 -8.48
C GLU A 114 -6.27 -2.95 -7.88
N HIS A 115 -7.18 -3.51 -8.67
CA HIS A 115 -8.49 -3.97 -8.20
C HIS A 115 -8.38 -4.99 -7.06
N ALA A 116 -7.45 -5.96 -7.15
CA ALA A 116 -7.27 -6.97 -6.11
C ALA A 116 -6.81 -6.37 -4.77
N ILE A 117 -6.08 -5.25 -4.81
CA ILE A 117 -5.64 -4.52 -3.61
C ILE A 117 -6.82 -3.78 -2.96
N TRP A 118 -7.65 -3.11 -3.77
CA TRP A 118 -8.71 -2.24 -3.27
C TRP A 118 -9.97 -2.99 -2.85
N SER A 119 -10.28 -4.13 -3.45
CA SER A 119 -11.49 -4.92 -3.16
C SER A 119 -11.70 -5.25 -1.67
N PRO A 120 -10.70 -5.75 -0.92
CA PRO A 120 -10.87 -6.00 0.52
C PRO A 120 -11.17 -4.74 1.35
N ILE A 121 -10.59 -3.60 0.96
CA ILE A 121 -10.82 -2.31 1.63
C ILE A 121 -12.23 -1.82 1.34
N LEU A 122 -12.64 -1.89 0.08
CA LEU A 122 -14.01 -1.58 -0.34
C LEU A 122 -15.01 -2.43 0.43
N GLU A 123 -14.82 -3.74 0.53
CA GLU A 123 -15.72 -4.61 1.32
C GLU A 123 -15.76 -4.25 2.80
N LYS A 124 -14.60 -3.93 3.40
CA LYS A 124 -14.53 -3.54 4.81
C LYS A 124 -15.29 -2.23 5.07
N ILE A 125 -15.17 -1.26 4.17
CA ILE A 125 -15.90 0.01 4.22
C ILE A 125 -17.40 -0.25 4.11
N GLU A 126 -17.85 -1.07 3.16
CA GLU A 126 -19.26 -1.41 2.99
C GLU A 126 -19.84 -2.04 4.27
N LYS A 127 -19.15 -3.03 4.85
CA LYS A 127 -19.56 -3.67 6.11
C LYS A 127 -19.61 -2.67 7.28
N ALA A 128 -18.71 -1.69 7.30
CA ALA A 128 -18.70 -0.65 8.32
C ALA A 128 -19.89 0.31 8.16
N LEU A 129 -20.19 0.77 6.93
CA LEU A 129 -21.34 1.61 6.64
C LEU A 129 -22.65 0.90 6.99
N GLN A 130 -22.82 -0.37 6.58
CA GLN A 130 -23.99 -1.18 6.94
C GLN A 130 -24.16 -1.34 8.45
N ARG A 131 -23.07 -1.38 9.22
CA ARG A 131 -23.13 -1.43 10.69
C ARG A 131 -23.61 -0.11 11.27
N TRP A 132 -23.13 1.01 10.74
CA TRP A 132 -23.57 2.34 11.15
C TRP A 132 -25.03 2.60 10.80
N GLU A 133 -25.50 2.07 9.67
CA GLU A 133 -26.89 2.19 9.22
C GLU A 133 -27.89 1.70 10.27
N LYS A 134 -27.55 0.64 11.00
CA LYS A 134 -28.40 0.06 12.06
C LYS A 134 -28.71 1.01 13.22
N TRP A 135 -27.94 2.10 13.34
CA TRP A 135 -28.15 3.12 14.36
C TRP A 135 -28.97 4.31 13.86
N HIS A 136 -29.47 4.26 12.62
CA HIS A 136 -30.27 5.29 11.98
C HIS A 136 -29.71 6.72 12.19
N PRO A 137 -28.44 6.96 11.80
CA PRO A 137 -27.80 8.25 12.03
C PRO A 137 -28.52 9.39 11.31
N THR A 138 -28.51 10.59 11.92
CA THR A 138 -28.98 11.81 11.27
C THR A 138 -28.11 12.13 10.05
N ILE A 139 -28.55 13.08 9.22
CA ILE A 139 -27.77 13.51 8.04
C ILE A 139 -26.37 14.03 8.42
N GLU A 140 -26.23 14.70 9.57
CA GLU A 140 -24.95 15.14 10.13
C GLU A 140 -24.12 13.95 10.64
N GLY A 141 -24.78 13.00 11.30
CA GLY A 141 -24.13 11.75 11.75
C GLY A 141 -23.59 10.95 10.57
N ARG A 142 -24.36 10.83 9.48
CA ARG A 142 -23.96 10.14 8.24
C ARG A 142 -22.74 10.79 7.60
N LYS A 143 -22.67 12.12 7.58
CA LYS A 143 -21.48 12.87 7.12
C LYS A 143 -20.24 12.48 7.92
N ILE A 144 -20.33 12.55 9.25
CA ILE A 144 -19.21 12.22 10.15
C ILE A 144 -18.79 10.75 9.97
N VAL A 145 -19.76 9.83 9.83
CA VAL A 145 -19.51 8.41 9.60
C VAL A 145 -18.75 8.19 8.30
N ILE A 146 -19.12 8.87 7.21
CA ILE A 146 -18.40 8.77 5.92
C ILE A 146 -16.98 9.28 6.06
N GLU A 147 -16.79 10.49 6.58
CA GLU A 147 -15.46 11.11 6.71
C GLU A 147 -14.53 10.22 7.56
N ARG A 148 -15.02 9.75 8.71
CA ARG A 148 -14.24 8.89 9.59
C ARG A 148 -14.01 7.50 9.02
N THR A 149 -15.03 6.87 8.45
CA THR A 149 -14.93 5.47 8.00
C THR A 149 -14.15 5.37 6.70
N ILE A 150 -14.58 6.11 5.67
CA ILE A 150 -13.91 6.05 4.36
C ILE A 150 -12.54 6.69 4.47
N GLY A 151 -12.45 7.92 5.00
CA GLY A 151 -11.19 8.64 5.10
C GLY A 151 -10.12 7.84 5.85
N SER A 152 -10.42 7.33 7.06
CA SER A 152 -9.42 6.59 7.83
C SER A 152 -8.99 5.27 7.19
N MET A 153 -9.87 4.61 6.43
CA MET A 153 -9.56 3.32 5.82
C MET A 153 -8.83 3.44 4.48
N THR A 154 -8.96 4.56 3.77
CA THR A 154 -8.36 4.76 2.46
C THR A 154 -7.08 5.59 2.49
N GLN A 155 -6.98 6.58 3.39
CA GLN A 155 -5.93 7.61 3.39
C GLN A 155 -4.51 7.05 3.26
N TYR A 156 -4.17 6.03 4.04
CA TYR A 156 -2.82 5.45 4.04
C TYR A 156 -2.48 4.83 2.68
N LEU A 157 -3.36 3.96 2.15
CA LEU A 157 -3.08 3.27 0.89
C LEU A 157 -3.10 4.25 -0.29
N THR A 158 -4.02 5.21 -0.29
CA THR A 158 -4.07 6.28 -1.30
C THR A 158 -2.78 7.08 -1.31
N THR A 159 -2.21 7.39 -0.14
CA THR A 159 -0.94 8.13 -0.06
C THR A 159 0.24 7.27 -0.50
N ALA A 160 0.23 5.98 -0.17
CA ALA A 160 1.33 5.07 -0.47
C ALA A 160 1.39 4.66 -1.96
N GLN A 161 0.23 4.45 -2.60
CA GLN A 161 0.16 3.83 -3.93
C GLN A 161 -0.87 4.47 -4.87
N GLY A 162 -1.55 5.54 -4.44
CA GLY A 162 -2.65 6.13 -5.18
C GLY A 162 -3.97 5.38 -5.00
N MET A 163 -5.06 5.99 -5.47
CA MET A 163 -6.38 5.36 -5.55
C MET A 163 -6.80 5.27 -7.03
N PRO A 164 -7.13 4.08 -7.55
CA PRO A 164 -7.65 3.90 -8.89
C PRO A 164 -8.99 4.58 -9.06
N LYS A 165 -9.31 5.01 -10.28
CA LYS A 165 -10.55 5.76 -10.54
C LYS A 165 -11.79 4.94 -10.24
N GLU A 166 -11.75 3.65 -10.54
CA GLU A 166 -12.84 2.70 -10.26
C GLU A 166 -13.11 2.60 -8.75
N ALA A 167 -12.06 2.57 -7.92
CA ALA A 167 -12.21 2.54 -6.48
C ALA A 167 -12.81 3.87 -5.95
N GLU A 168 -12.36 5.00 -6.48
CA GLU A 168 -12.91 6.32 -6.16
C GLU A 168 -14.40 6.43 -6.52
N ASP A 169 -14.79 5.94 -7.70
CA ASP A 169 -16.16 5.96 -8.19
C ASP A 169 -17.08 5.06 -7.33
N ILE A 170 -16.61 3.87 -6.96
CA ILE A 170 -17.34 2.97 -6.05
C ILE A 170 -17.55 3.62 -4.68
N LEU A 171 -16.51 4.24 -4.11
CA LEU A 171 -16.60 4.92 -2.82
C LEU A 171 -17.53 6.13 -2.88
N SER A 172 -17.47 6.88 -3.99
CA SER A 172 -18.36 8.02 -4.22
C SER A 172 -19.82 7.57 -4.33
N ALA A 173 -20.10 6.50 -5.07
CA ALA A 173 -21.43 5.93 -5.19
C ALA A 173 -21.97 5.42 -3.84
N ARG A 174 -21.14 4.73 -3.04
CA ARG A 174 -21.52 4.26 -1.70
C ARG A 174 -21.74 5.39 -0.71
N SER A 175 -20.92 6.43 -0.76
CA SER A 175 -21.11 7.62 0.07
C SER A 175 -22.44 8.30 -0.25
N ARG A 176 -22.76 8.47 -1.54
CA ARG A 176 -24.06 9.00 -1.98
C ARG A 176 -25.20 8.08 -1.57
N LYS A 177 -25.06 6.76 -1.71
CA LYS A 177 -26.10 5.84 -1.23
C LYS A 177 -26.33 6.01 0.27
N PHE A 178 -25.27 5.93 1.08
CA PHE A 178 -25.35 5.99 2.53
C PHE A 178 -25.89 7.33 3.07
N VAL A 179 -25.65 8.46 2.41
CA VAL A 179 -26.25 9.74 2.84
C VAL A 179 -27.76 9.79 2.54
N TRP A 180 -28.22 9.16 1.45
CA TRP A 180 -29.61 9.22 0.97
C TRP A 180 -30.49 8.02 1.37
N ASP A 181 -29.92 6.96 1.97
CA ASP A 181 -30.63 5.75 2.44
C ASP A 181 -31.43 6.02 3.73
N ASN A 182 -32.31 7.02 3.68
CA ASN A 182 -33.40 7.18 4.64
C ASN A 182 -34.67 6.66 3.96
N GLU A 183 -35.52 5.95 4.69
CA GLU A 183 -36.87 5.53 4.27
C GLU A 183 -37.82 6.72 3.93
N GLY A 184 -37.30 7.96 3.88
CA GLY A 184 -38.02 9.18 3.52
C GLY A 184 -37.37 9.91 2.33
N LYS A 185 -38.21 10.57 1.51
CA LYS A 185 -37.77 11.42 0.39
C LYS A 185 -36.74 12.43 0.87
N SER A 186 -35.54 12.36 0.30
CA SER A 186 -34.47 13.33 0.57
C SER A 186 -34.94 14.74 0.26
N THR A 187 -35.01 15.57 1.30
CA THR A 187 -35.55 16.93 1.25
C THR A 187 -34.51 17.96 0.80
N ILE A 188 -33.26 17.53 0.58
CA ILE A 188 -32.11 18.38 0.29
C ILE A 188 -31.37 17.80 -0.92
N SER A 189 -31.14 18.61 -1.95
CA SER A 189 -30.36 18.24 -3.15
C SER A 189 -28.87 18.11 -2.85
N MET A 190 -28.14 17.30 -3.62
CA MET A 190 -26.68 17.13 -3.52
C MET A 190 -25.94 18.46 -3.52
N ASP A 191 -26.34 19.38 -4.40
CA ASP A 191 -25.73 20.71 -4.53
C ASP A 191 -25.89 21.56 -3.26
N MET A 192 -27.00 21.38 -2.55
CA MET A 192 -27.27 22.06 -1.29
C MET A 192 -26.44 21.44 -0.16
N LEU A 193 -26.18 20.13 -0.20
CA LEU A 193 -25.29 19.47 0.76
C LEU A 193 -23.82 19.97 0.62
N CYS A 194 -23.37 20.17 -0.62
CA CYS A 194 -22.04 20.70 -0.95
C CYS A 194 -21.92 22.23 -0.77
N ALA A 195 -23.03 22.95 -0.68
CA ALA A 195 -23.02 24.41 -0.56
C ALA A 195 -22.42 24.90 0.77
N PRO A 196 -21.90 26.15 0.82
CA PRO A 196 -21.44 26.78 2.06
C PRO A 196 -22.55 26.88 3.12
N ILE A 197 -22.17 26.83 4.40
CA ILE A 197 -23.10 26.99 5.55
C ILE A 197 -23.92 28.27 5.42
N ALA A 198 -23.33 29.36 4.90
CA ALA A 198 -24.01 30.63 4.68
C ALA A 198 -25.19 30.55 3.70
N LYS A 199 -25.23 29.55 2.82
CA LYS A 199 -26.34 29.30 1.89
C LYS A 199 -27.27 28.19 2.38
N GLY A 200 -27.18 27.78 3.64
CA GLY A 200 -27.95 26.67 4.21
C GLY A 200 -27.37 25.28 3.89
N GLY A 201 -26.18 25.22 3.29
CA GLY A 201 -25.52 23.96 2.96
C GLY A 201 -24.73 23.36 4.12
N LYS A 202 -24.23 22.13 3.91
CA LYS A 202 -23.60 21.32 4.98
C LYS A 202 -22.10 21.06 4.73
N ILE A 203 -21.50 21.68 3.71
CA ILE A 203 -20.09 21.54 3.30
C ILE A 203 -19.68 20.07 3.22
N TRP A 204 -20.34 19.32 2.34
CA TRP A 204 -19.92 17.96 2.03
C TRP A 204 -18.83 17.97 0.95
N HIS A 205 -17.69 17.33 1.24
CA HIS A 205 -16.62 17.16 0.27
C HIS A 205 -16.85 15.86 -0.51
N THR A 206 -17.03 15.97 -1.83
CA THR A 206 -16.91 14.83 -2.73
C THR A 206 -15.49 14.28 -2.64
N LEU A 207 -15.31 12.96 -2.68
CA LEU A 207 -13.99 12.32 -2.61
C LEU A 207 -13.02 12.77 -3.73
N GLY A 208 -13.53 13.38 -4.80
CA GLY A 208 -12.75 13.99 -5.90
C GLY A 208 -12.49 15.50 -5.75
N GLY A 209 -12.83 16.13 -4.63
CA GLY A 209 -12.66 17.56 -4.37
C GLY A 209 -11.69 17.83 -3.22
N ASN A 210 -10.39 17.83 -3.53
CA ASN A 210 -9.28 18.26 -2.66
C ASN A 210 -9.08 17.43 -1.37
N TYR A 211 -8.40 16.29 -1.53
CA TYR A 211 -7.48 15.76 -0.52
C TYR A 211 -6.02 15.88 -1.02
N HIS A 212 -5.65 17.09 -1.46
CA HIS A 212 -4.28 17.50 -1.77
C HIS A 212 -3.84 18.54 -0.75
#